data_AF-A0A084VT79-F1
#
_entry.id   AF-A0A084VT79-F1
#
_cell.length_a   1.000
_cell.length_b   1.000
_cell.length_c   1.000
_cell.angle_alpha   90.00
_cell.angle_beta   90.00
_cell.angle_gamma   90.00
#
_symmetry.space_group_name_H-M   'P 1'
#
loop_
_entity.id
_entity.type
_entity.pdbx_description
1 polymer ?
#
loop_
_entity_poly.entity_id
_entity_poly.type
_entity_poly.pdbx_seq_one_letter_code
_entity_poly.pdbx_strand_id
1 'polypeptide(L)'
;MITSHKTLQLVLLLVCLVSIASYVSARPSKEQRSHLRLMDQLFPRRSAVSRTHHSGNHNHKRRSADYEDYFDADYKRVQPCYEDEDINELCQRCSKVTKSSIVFPMCCGNVDETRTWCQDYVYYGIQT
;
A
#
# COMPACT_ATOMS: atom_id res chain seq x y z
N MET A 1 -15.18 47.99 23.01
CA MET A 1 -16.07 46.89 22.57
C MET A 1 -15.70 46.30 21.19
N ILE A 2 -15.14 47.06 20.25
CA ILE A 2 -14.78 46.59 18.88
C ILE A 2 -13.65 45.54 18.84
N THR A 3 -12.70 45.59 19.77
CA THR A 3 -11.62 44.60 19.90
C THR A 3 -12.11 43.22 20.31
N SER A 4 -13.08 43.15 21.22
CA SER A 4 -13.67 41.89 21.71
C SER A 4 -14.41 41.14 20.60
N HIS A 5 -15.09 41.87 19.69
CA HIS A 5 -15.76 41.27 18.53
C HIS A 5 -14.76 40.68 17.53
N LYS A 6 -13.66 41.40 17.26
CA LYS A 6 -12.60 40.93 16.36
C LYS A 6 -11.86 39.73 16.93
N THR A 7 -11.59 39.71 18.23
CA THR A 7 -10.99 38.55 18.90
C THR A 7 -11.93 37.35 18.92
N LEU A 8 -13.22 37.57 19.14
CA LEU A 8 -14.23 36.51 19.09
C LEU A 8 -14.33 35.90 17.69
N GLN A 9 -14.36 36.73 16.64
CA GLN A 9 -14.36 36.26 15.25
C GLN A 9 -13.08 35.50 14.91
N LEU A 10 -11.92 35.96 15.37
CA LEU A 10 -10.64 35.27 15.14
C LEU A 10 -10.64 33.88 15.80
N VAL A 11 -11.09 33.78 17.05
CA VAL A 11 -11.19 32.49 17.76
C VAL A 11 -12.16 31.55 17.07
N LEU A 12 -13.30 32.05 16.60
CA LEU A 12 -14.31 31.25 15.90
C LEU A 12 -13.78 30.71 14.56
N LEU A 13 -13.04 31.54 13.81
CA LEU A 13 -12.35 31.11 12.59
C LEU A 13 -11.29 30.04 12.86
N LEU A 14 -10.49 30.19 13.93
CA LEU A 14 -9.47 29.20 14.29
C LEU A 14 -10.09 27.85 14.69
N VAL A 15 -11.18 27.86 15.46
CA VAL A 15 -11.91 26.63 15.83
C VAL A 15 -12.50 25.95 14.59
N CYS A 16 -13.08 26.71 13.65
CA CYS A 16 -13.55 26.18 12.38
C CYS A 16 -12.42 25.54 11.56
N LEU A 17 -11.26 26.18 11.44
CA LEU A 17 -10.13 25.66 10.68
C LEU A 17 -9.56 24.37 11.27
N VAL A 18 -9.43 24.25 12.60
CA VAL A 18 -8.95 23.04 13.27
C VAL A 18 -9.95 21.88 13.09
N SER A 19 -11.25 22.18 13.11
CA SER A 19 -12.30 21.18 12.90
C SER A 19 -12.29 20.63 11.46
N ILE A 20 -12.08 21.52 10.47
CA ILE A 20 -11.97 21.14 9.06
C ILE A 20 -10.66 20.36 8.79
N ALA A 21 -9.53 20.79 9.37
CA ALA A 21 -8.25 20.07 9.20
C ALA A 21 -8.32 18.65 9.78
N SER A 22 -9.01 18.48 10.92
CA SER A 22 -9.27 17.16 11.52
C SER A 22 -10.20 16.29 10.65
N TYR A 23 -11.16 16.91 9.94
CA TYR A 23 -12.02 16.23 8.96
C TYR A 23 -11.25 15.79 7.70
N VAL A 24 -10.30 16.60 7.23
CA VAL A 24 -9.44 16.27 6.07
C VAL A 24 -8.46 15.14 6.37
N SER A 25 -8.05 14.97 7.63
CA SER A 25 -7.20 13.84 8.07
C SER A 25 -7.98 12.55 8.34
N ALA A 26 -9.32 12.57 8.33
CA ALA A 26 -10.15 11.37 8.37
C ALA A 26 -10.35 10.83 6.94
N ARG A 27 -10.30 9.50 6.79
CA ARG A 27 -10.43 8.76 5.51
C ARG A 27 -11.43 9.43 4.54
N PRO A 28 -11.03 9.77 3.30
CA PRO A 28 -11.95 10.38 2.35
C PRO A 28 -13.09 9.39 2.02
N SER A 29 -14.32 9.90 2.05
CA SER A 29 -15.51 9.16 1.62
C SER A 29 -15.44 8.85 0.11
N LYS A 30 -16.18 7.83 -0.34
CA LYS A 30 -16.14 7.32 -1.72
C LYS A 30 -16.43 8.39 -2.79
N GLU A 31 -17.20 9.44 -2.47
CA GLU A 31 -17.52 10.54 -3.38
C GLU A 31 -16.35 11.50 -3.62
N GLN A 32 -15.51 11.79 -2.62
CA GLN A 32 -14.36 12.69 -2.82
C GLN A 32 -13.35 12.10 -3.82
N ARG A 33 -13.29 10.77 -3.92
CA ARG A 33 -12.41 10.01 -4.82
C ARG A 33 -12.81 10.15 -6.29
N SER A 34 -14.10 10.36 -6.60
CA SER A 34 -14.55 10.58 -7.98
C SER A 34 -14.25 12.01 -8.43
N HIS A 35 -14.43 13.00 -7.55
CA HIS A 35 -14.08 14.38 -7.85
C HIS A 35 -12.57 14.57 -8.03
N LEU A 36 -11.73 13.88 -7.24
CA LEU A 36 -10.28 13.87 -7.44
C LEU A 36 -9.87 13.31 -8.82
N ARG A 37 -10.54 12.25 -9.29
CA ARG A 37 -10.32 11.68 -10.64
C ARG A 37 -10.79 12.63 -11.74
N LEU A 38 -11.87 13.39 -11.51
CA LEU A 38 -12.34 14.39 -12.46
C LEU A 38 -11.35 15.56 -12.57
N MET A 39 -10.76 15.99 -11.45
CA MET A 39 -9.75 17.07 -11.46
C MET A 39 -8.43 16.63 -12.09
N ASP A 40 -8.08 15.34 -12.03
CA ASP A 40 -6.94 14.76 -12.76
C ASP A 40 -7.13 14.85 -14.29
N GLN A 41 -8.37 14.79 -14.77
CA GLN A 41 -8.71 14.92 -16.19
C GLN A 41 -8.61 16.37 -16.70
N LEU A 42 -8.84 17.36 -15.84
CA LEU A 42 -8.90 18.78 -16.23
C LEU A 42 -7.53 19.48 -16.13
N PHE A 43 -6.57 18.92 -15.40
CA PHE A 43 -5.18 19.39 -15.37
C PHE A 43 -4.22 18.25 -15.74
N PRO A 44 -4.00 17.98 -17.05
CA PRO A 44 -2.96 17.06 -17.47
C PRO A 44 -1.59 17.70 -17.18
N ARG A 45 -1.09 17.54 -15.96
CA ARG A 45 0.34 17.70 -15.69
C ARG A 45 1.04 16.66 -16.56
N ARG A 46 1.78 17.13 -17.56
CA ARG A 46 2.62 16.32 -18.47
C ARG A 46 3.27 15.15 -17.74
N SER A 47 2.66 13.98 -17.86
CA SER A 47 3.28 12.67 -17.72
C SER A 47 2.78 11.89 -18.92
N ALA A 48 3.61 11.87 -19.96
CA ALA A 48 3.25 11.31 -21.25
C ALA A 48 3.06 9.79 -21.13
N VAL A 49 1.84 9.36 -20.86
CA VAL A 49 1.36 8.01 -21.23
C VAL A 49 0.67 8.15 -22.58
N SER A 50 1.49 8.10 -23.64
CA SER A 50 1.01 8.02 -25.00
C SER A 50 0.47 6.60 -25.24
N ARG A 51 -0.84 6.47 -25.39
CA ARG A 51 -1.47 5.28 -25.97
C ARG A 51 -1.25 5.34 -27.47
N THR A 52 -0.25 4.62 -27.98
CA THR A 52 -0.12 4.32 -29.40
C THR A 52 -0.44 2.86 -29.66
N HIS A 53 -1.49 2.62 -30.45
CA HIS A 53 -1.72 1.34 -31.12
C HIS A 53 -0.60 1.13 -32.13
N HIS A 54 0.29 0.17 -31.88
CA HIS A 54 1.28 -0.27 -32.88
C HIS A 54 0.99 -1.71 -33.31
N SER A 55 0.39 -1.80 -34.51
CA SER A 55 0.63 -2.91 -35.43
C SER A 55 2.12 -2.89 -35.78
N GLY A 56 2.85 -3.96 -35.48
CA GLY A 56 4.30 -3.99 -35.61
C GLY A 56 4.86 -5.40 -35.60
N ASN A 57 5.31 -5.80 -36.78
CA ASN A 57 5.99 -7.02 -37.19
C ASN A 57 6.94 -7.67 -36.15
N HIS A 58 6.85 -8.99 -36.02
CA HIS A 58 7.50 -9.81 -35.01
C HIS A 58 9.00 -9.99 -35.28
N ASN A 59 9.89 -9.28 -34.57
CA ASN A 59 11.29 -9.70 -34.50
C ASN A 59 12.04 -9.27 -33.22
N HIS A 60 11.44 -9.49 -32.04
CA HIS A 60 12.04 -9.18 -30.73
C HIS A 60 12.44 -10.41 -29.88
N LYS A 61 12.49 -11.62 -30.47
CA LYS A 61 12.46 -12.88 -29.72
C LYS A 61 13.75 -13.31 -28.99
N ARG A 62 14.73 -12.43 -28.75
CA ARG A 62 15.98 -12.83 -28.06
C ARG A 62 16.47 -11.93 -26.91
N ARG A 63 15.73 -10.88 -26.51
CA ARG A 63 16.17 -10.00 -25.40
C ARG A 63 15.17 -9.82 -24.25
N SER A 64 14.01 -10.47 -24.31
CA SER A 64 12.93 -10.31 -23.33
C SER A 64 12.78 -11.48 -22.34
N ALA A 65 13.59 -12.54 -22.43
CA ALA A 65 13.44 -13.71 -21.57
C ALA A 65 13.89 -13.45 -20.12
N ASP A 66 14.90 -12.60 -19.92
CA ASP A 66 15.49 -12.40 -18.58
C ASP A 66 14.68 -11.44 -17.69
N TYR A 67 13.77 -10.63 -18.25
CA TYR A 67 13.00 -9.66 -17.46
C TYR A 67 11.75 -10.29 -16.81
N GLU A 68 11.20 -11.35 -17.40
CA GLU A 68 9.99 -12.02 -16.91
C GLU A 68 10.29 -13.01 -15.77
N ASP A 69 11.52 -13.54 -15.70
CA ASP A 69 11.93 -14.53 -14.69
C ASP A 69 11.95 -13.95 -13.25
N TYR A 70 12.27 -12.66 -13.12
CA TYR A 70 12.31 -12.00 -11.82
C TYR A 70 10.93 -11.88 -11.15
N PHE A 71 9.86 -11.74 -11.94
CA PHE A 71 8.49 -11.64 -11.42
C PHE A 71 7.93 -13.02 -11.03
N ASP A 72 8.30 -14.07 -11.78
CA ASP A 72 7.87 -15.45 -11.51
C ASP A 72 8.50 -16.04 -10.24
N ALA A 73 9.77 -15.72 -9.97
CA ALA A 73 10.47 -16.19 -8.78
C ALA A 73 9.83 -15.69 -7.47
N ASP A 74 9.38 -14.43 -7.43
CA ASP A 74 8.74 -13.86 -6.23
C ASP A 74 7.32 -14.39 -6.06
N TYR A 75 6.59 -14.60 -7.15
CA TYR A 75 5.27 -15.23 -7.14
C TYR A 75 5.33 -16.68 -6.62
N LYS A 76 6.27 -17.48 -7.11
CA LYS A 76 6.48 -18.85 -6.65
C LYS A 76 6.82 -18.94 -5.16
N ARG A 77 7.53 -17.94 -4.62
CA ARG A 77 7.91 -17.91 -3.21
C ARG A 77 6.71 -17.75 -2.27
N VAL A 78 5.67 -17.02 -2.70
CA VAL A 78 4.46 -16.80 -1.89
C VAL A 78 3.37 -17.85 -2.13
N GLN A 79 3.53 -18.70 -3.15
CA GLN A 79 2.60 -19.79 -3.48
C GLN A 79 2.19 -20.65 -2.26
N PRO A 80 3.10 -21.05 -1.35
CA PRO A 80 2.71 -21.84 -0.17
C PRO A 80 1.70 -21.12 0.75
N CYS A 81 1.76 -19.80 0.84
CA CYS A 81 0.81 -19.01 1.61
C CYS A 81 -0.57 -18.88 0.94
N TYR A 82 -0.71 -19.22 -0.34
CA TYR A 82 -2.02 -19.31 -0.99
C TYR A 82 -2.63 -20.71 -0.88
N GLU A 83 -1.80 -21.73 -0.68
CA GLU A 83 -2.19 -23.13 -0.58
C GLU A 83 -2.50 -23.55 0.86
N ASP A 84 -1.84 -22.92 1.83
CA ASP A 84 -1.94 -23.26 3.25
C ASP A 84 -2.34 -22.03 4.07
N GLU A 85 -3.55 -22.07 4.64
CA GLU A 85 -4.14 -20.99 5.43
C GLU A 85 -3.38 -20.78 6.75
N ASP A 86 -2.90 -21.83 7.40
CA ASP A 86 -2.16 -21.75 8.67
C ASP A 86 -0.80 -21.05 8.45
N ILE A 87 -0.10 -21.41 7.36
CA ILE A 87 1.14 -20.75 6.95
C ILE A 87 0.85 -19.28 6.61
N ASN A 88 -0.23 -19.00 5.90
CA ASN A 88 -0.62 -17.64 5.53
C ASN A 88 -0.86 -16.76 6.77
N GLU A 89 -1.67 -17.24 7.71
CA GLU A 89 -1.98 -16.52 8.94
C GLU A 89 -0.73 -16.25 9.77
N LEU A 90 0.15 -17.25 9.94
CA LEU A 90 1.42 -17.10 10.62
C LEU A 90 2.28 -16.02 9.96
N CYS A 91 2.49 -16.12 8.65
CA CYS A 91 3.35 -15.20 7.91
C CYS A 91 2.79 -13.76 7.86
N GLN A 92 1.47 -13.60 7.74
CA GLN A 92 0.82 -12.29 7.85
C GLN A 92 1.01 -11.69 9.24
N ARG A 93 0.80 -12.48 10.30
CA ARG A 93 0.97 -12.04 11.69
C ARG A 93 2.40 -11.64 11.96
N CYS A 94 3.36 -12.46 11.55
CA CYS A 94 4.79 -12.22 11.70
C CYS A 94 5.24 -10.93 10.99
N SER A 95 4.86 -10.73 9.73
CA SER A 95 5.13 -9.48 8.99
C SER A 95 4.56 -8.25 9.69
N LYS A 96 3.34 -8.36 10.22
CA LYS A 96 2.66 -7.28 10.95
C LYS A 96 3.37 -6.92 12.25
N VAL A 97 3.76 -7.90 13.07
CA VAL A 97 4.39 -7.62 14.37
C VAL A 97 5.81 -7.11 14.24
N THR A 98 6.55 -7.61 13.25
CA THR A 98 7.93 -7.17 12.95
C THR A 98 7.98 -5.83 12.22
N LYS A 99 6.85 -5.42 11.61
CA LYS A 99 6.72 -4.22 10.79
C LYS A 99 7.65 -4.22 9.59
N SER A 100 7.96 -5.41 9.08
CA SER A 100 8.92 -5.61 8.00
C SER A 100 8.24 -6.36 6.84
N SER A 101 8.03 -5.68 5.71
CA SER A 101 7.32 -6.25 4.56
C SER A 101 8.05 -7.41 3.90
N ILE A 102 9.37 -7.49 4.02
CA ILE A 102 10.19 -8.59 3.47
C ILE A 102 9.97 -9.90 4.23
N VAL A 103 9.51 -9.84 5.49
CA VAL A 103 9.28 -11.03 6.32
C VAL A 103 8.17 -11.91 5.75
N PHE A 104 7.14 -11.33 5.13
CA PHE A 104 6.05 -12.10 4.52
C PHE A 104 6.54 -13.07 3.43
N PRO A 105 7.18 -12.61 2.32
CA PRO A 105 7.67 -13.52 1.29
C PRO A 105 8.79 -14.44 1.79
N MET A 106 9.63 -14.00 2.73
CA MET A 106 10.65 -14.88 3.35
C MET A 106 10.01 -16.02 4.15
N CYS A 107 8.96 -15.73 4.93
CA CYS A 107 8.21 -16.71 5.70
C CYS A 107 7.46 -17.71 4.81
N CYS A 108 6.77 -17.23 3.76
CA CYS A 108 6.05 -18.09 2.82
C CYS A 108 6.99 -19.09 2.14
N GLY A 109 8.13 -18.61 1.64
CA GLY A 109 9.15 -19.46 1.01
C GLY A 109 10.07 -20.22 1.98
N ASN A 110 9.89 -20.03 3.29
CA ASN A 110 10.80 -20.51 4.34
C ASN A 110 12.29 -20.21 4.04
N VAL A 111 12.57 -19.01 3.53
CA VAL A 111 13.94 -18.53 3.29
C VAL A 111 14.62 -18.33 4.63
N ASP A 112 15.85 -18.82 4.79
CA ASP A 112 16.64 -18.70 6.03
C ASP A 112 15.88 -19.14 7.30
N GLU A 113 15.06 -20.19 7.18
CA GLU A 113 14.23 -20.72 8.29
C GLU A 113 13.28 -19.67 8.92
N THR A 114 12.95 -18.62 8.15
CA THR A 114 12.12 -17.50 8.62
C THR A 114 10.75 -17.98 9.11
N ARG A 115 10.22 -19.10 8.59
CA ARG A 115 8.93 -19.64 9.07
C ARG A 115 9.02 -20.12 10.51
N THR A 116 10.07 -20.85 10.86
CA THR A 116 10.32 -21.32 12.23
C THR A 116 10.53 -20.14 13.17
N TRP A 117 11.35 -19.18 12.74
CA TRP A 117 11.55 -17.94 13.50
C TRP A 117 10.24 -17.18 13.72
N CYS A 118 9.39 -17.10 12.70
CA CYS A 118 8.07 -16.49 12.81
C CYS A 118 7.16 -17.23 13.80
N GLN A 119 7.19 -18.56 13.81
CA GLN A 119 6.42 -19.36 14.76
C GLN A 119 6.85 -19.05 16.20
N ASP A 120 8.16 -19.09 16.47
CA ASP A 120 8.68 -18.79 17.80
C ASP A 120 8.40 -17.34 18.22
N TYR A 121 8.60 -16.38 17.31
CA TYR A 121 8.43 -14.96 17.59
C TYR A 121 6.95 -14.57 17.82
N VAL A 122 6.04 -15.12 17.01
CA VAL A 122 4.61 -14.81 17.09
C VAL A 122 3.95 -15.47 18.30
N TYR A 123 4.37 -16.69 18.66
CA TYR A 123 3.77 -17.46 19.75
C TYR A 123 4.55 -17.42 21.06
N TYR A 124 5.64 -16.64 21.12
CA TYR A 124 6.40 -16.43 22.35
C TYR A 124 5.48 -15.97 23.49
N GLY A 125 5.39 -16.78 24.55
CA GLY A 125 4.62 -16.47 25.76
C GLY A 125 3.10 -16.65 25.68
N ILE A 126 2.56 -17.29 24.64
CA ILE A 126 1.11 -17.56 24.49
C ILE A 126 0.72 -18.95 25.06
N GLN A 127 1.66 -19.67 25.69
CA GLN A 127 1.34 -20.85 26.51
C GLN A 127 0.77 -20.41 27.87
N THR A 128 -0.56 -20.29 27.95
CA THR A 128 -1.34 -20.24 29.19
C THR A 128 -2.45 -21.25 29.14
#